data_AF-A0A496VGP1-F1
#
_entry.id   AF-A0A496VGP1-F1
#
_cell.length_a   1.000
_cell.length_b   1.000
_cell.length_c   1.000
_cell.angle_alpha   90.00
_cell.angle_beta   90.00
_cell.angle_gamma   90.00
#
_symmetry.space_group_name_H-M   'P 1'
#
loop_
_entity.id
_entity.type
_entity.pdbx_description
1 polymer ?
#
loop_
_entity_poly.entity_id
_entity_poly.type
_entity_poly.pdbx_seq_one_letter_code
_entity_poly.pdbx_strand_id
1 'polypeptide(L)'
;MKSFTVMLRFVFISLLTWVVASSVSATVVYSSSTNKLFIPYLEYKKQNYDAEWLYCQDCNELAITQSRLRQNNVYPVYGQRILVDEQLNLHLPRINVEGSFYQAELAFMPEQNTFSVSNLQPLDEHNPLRGELLATNHEGTYRQSQIIQLIAFYSLQNGVSIDLQAANDVDVFTISYQTLDPGGELTPASALIAFPTGLDTPSPLVAYQHGTLV
;
A
#
# COMPACT_ATOMS: atom_id res chain seq x y z
N MET A 1 -38.65 47.27 26.19
CA MET A 1 -38.68 46.80 24.79
C MET A 1 -37.26 46.91 24.26
N LYS A 2 -36.48 45.80 24.28
CA LYS A 2 -36.24 44.86 23.15
C LYS A 2 -35.54 45.59 21.98
N SER A 3 -34.35 45.23 21.49
CA SER A 3 -33.56 43.99 21.58
C SER A 3 -32.07 44.33 21.44
N PHE A 4 -31.23 43.66 22.23
CA PHE A 4 -29.78 43.58 22.01
C PHE A 4 -29.52 42.41 21.08
N THR A 5 -28.99 42.70 19.89
CA THR A 5 -28.66 41.70 18.86
C THR A 5 -27.38 40.98 19.28
N VAL A 6 -27.50 39.67 19.50
CA VAL A 6 -26.40 38.75 19.78
C VAL A 6 -25.51 38.64 18.54
N MET A 7 -24.26 39.08 18.67
CA MET A 7 -23.24 38.92 17.64
C MET A 7 -22.72 37.47 17.68
N LEU A 8 -23.26 36.64 16.79
CA LEU A 8 -22.88 35.24 16.60
C LEU A 8 -21.48 35.19 15.99
N ARG A 9 -20.47 34.82 16.78
CA ARG A 9 -19.13 34.50 16.29
C ARG A 9 -19.20 33.17 15.53
N PHE A 10 -19.08 33.23 14.21
CA PHE A 10 -18.82 32.06 13.38
C PHE A 10 -17.45 31.49 13.74
N VAL A 11 -17.44 30.33 14.39
CA VAL A 11 -16.26 29.48 14.52
C VAL A 11 -16.03 28.84 13.15
N PHE A 12 -15.05 29.35 12.41
CA PHE A 12 -14.52 28.70 11.22
C PHE A 12 -13.73 27.47 11.68
N ILE A 13 -14.40 26.32 11.84
CA ILE A 13 -13.73 25.03 11.94
C ILE A 13 -13.26 24.71 10.52
N SER A 14 -12.00 25.03 10.22
CA SER A 14 -11.33 24.53 9.03
C SER A 14 -11.14 23.03 9.19
N LEU A 15 -12.14 22.25 8.77
CA LEU A 15 -11.94 20.84 8.42
C LEU A 15 -11.01 20.80 7.20
N LEU A 16 -9.71 20.80 7.44
CA LEU A 16 -8.77 20.18 6.52
C LEU A 16 -9.00 18.67 6.61
N THR A 17 -9.99 18.18 5.87
CA THR A 17 -10.00 16.77 5.48
C THR A 17 -8.81 16.56 4.55
N TRP A 18 -7.73 16.01 5.11
CA TRP A 18 -6.72 15.37 4.28
C TRP A 18 -7.41 14.21 3.57
N VAL A 19 -7.69 14.40 2.29
CA VAL A 19 -8.07 13.31 1.39
C VAL A 19 -6.82 12.44 1.29
N VAL A 20 -6.74 11.41 2.11
CA VAL A 20 -5.75 10.35 1.91
C VAL A 20 -6.25 9.57 0.70
N ALA A 21 -5.70 9.88 -0.47
CA ALA A 21 -5.97 9.12 -1.68
C ALA A 21 -5.59 7.66 -1.39
N SER A 22 -6.57 6.76 -1.43
CA SER A 22 -6.33 5.32 -1.34
C SER A 22 -5.52 4.93 -2.57
N SER A 23 -4.21 4.74 -2.40
CA SER A 23 -3.32 4.30 -3.47
C SER A 23 -3.59 2.83 -3.76
N VAL A 24 -4.19 2.53 -4.91
CA VAL A 24 -4.21 1.16 -5.43
C VAL A 24 -2.81 0.89 -6.00
N SER A 25 -2.06 0.03 -5.31
CA SER A 25 -0.70 -0.35 -5.69
C SER A 25 -0.74 -1.47 -6.74
N ALA A 26 0.02 -1.31 -7.82
CA ALA A 26 0.02 -2.23 -8.97
C ALA A 26 1.12 -3.30 -8.86
N THR A 27 1.03 -4.22 -7.89
CA THR A 27 1.94 -5.38 -7.85
C THR A 27 1.29 -6.56 -8.55
N VAL A 28 2.00 -7.19 -9.48
CA VAL A 28 1.60 -8.52 -9.97
C VAL A 28 1.83 -9.54 -8.87
N VAL A 29 0.76 -10.24 -8.49
CA VAL A 29 0.80 -11.19 -7.36
C VAL A 29 0.54 -12.58 -7.90
N TYR A 30 1.48 -13.50 -7.67
CA TYR A 30 1.23 -14.92 -7.79
C TYR A 30 1.00 -15.53 -6.41
N SER A 31 -0.12 -16.23 -6.26
CA SER A 31 -0.45 -17.00 -5.06
C SER A 31 -0.33 -18.49 -5.36
N SER A 32 0.66 -19.15 -4.77
CA SER A 32 0.82 -20.60 -4.89
C SER A 32 -0.30 -21.39 -4.21
N SER A 33 -0.86 -20.86 -3.11
CA SER A 33 -1.99 -21.48 -2.39
C SER A 33 -3.25 -21.63 -3.25
N THR A 34 -3.45 -20.72 -4.20
CA THR A 34 -4.59 -20.72 -5.12
C THR A 34 -4.18 -21.01 -6.55
N ASN A 35 -2.88 -21.16 -6.82
CA ASN A 35 -2.28 -21.18 -8.15
C ASN A 35 -2.76 -20.04 -9.05
N LYS A 36 -2.99 -18.84 -8.49
CA LYS A 36 -3.52 -17.71 -9.26
C LYS A 36 -2.47 -16.64 -9.49
N LEU A 37 -2.39 -16.15 -10.72
CA LEU A 37 -1.66 -14.94 -11.09
C LEU A 37 -2.67 -13.81 -11.25
N PHE A 38 -2.50 -12.74 -10.48
CA PHE A 38 -3.30 -11.53 -10.59
C PHE A 38 -2.45 -10.38 -11.13
N ILE A 39 -2.90 -9.79 -12.23
CA ILE A 39 -2.27 -8.62 -12.86
C ILE A 39 -3.22 -7.43 -12.74
N PRO A 40 -2.98 -6.52 -11.78
CA PRO A 40 -3.69 -5.25 -11.74
C PRO A 40 -3.09 -4.32 -12.81
N TYR A 41 -3.95 -3.67 -13.61
CA TYR A 41 -3.55 -2.68 -14.62
C TYR A 41 -2.79 -3.22 -15.85
N LEU A 42 -3.42 -4.15 -16.53
CA LEU A 42 -3.01 -4.61 -17.85
C LEU A 42 -3.56 -3.67 -18.94
N GLU A 43 -2.69 -3.14 -19.81
CA GLU A 43 -3.11 -2.32 -20.95
C GLU A 43 -3.07 -3.13 -22.26
N TYR A 44 -4.22 -3.29 -22.91
CA TYR A 44 -4.34 -3.92 -24.22
C TYR A 44 -5.21 -3.05 -25.12
N LYS A 45 -4.74 -2.74 -26.34
CA LYS A 45 -5.44 -1.88 -27.30
C LYS A 45 -5.96 -0.56 -26.69
N LYS A 46 -5.14 0.08 -25.85
CA LYS A 46 -5.43 1.34 -25.14
C LYS A 46 -6.60 1.24 -24.14
N GLN A 47 -6.99 0.03 -23.74
CA GLN A 47 -7.96 -0.24 -22.69
C GLN A 47 -7.27 -0.90 -21.50
N ASN A 48 -7.72 -0.56 -20.29
CA ASN A 48 -7.14 -1.06 -19.05
C ASN A 48 -8.02 -2.16 -18.45
N TYR A 49 -7.38 -3.23 -18.01
CA TYR A 49 -8.04 -4.39 -17.43
C TYR A 49 -7.43 -4.76 -16.08
N ASP A 50 -8.26 -5.33 -15.22
CA ASP A 50 -7.79 -6.26 -14.19
C ASP A 50 -7.94 -7.67 -14.74
N ALA A 51 -6.91 -8.49 -14.60
CA ALA A 51 -6.95 -9.84 -15.12
C ALA A 51 -6.40 -10.86 -14.12
N GLU A 52 -7.01 -12.05 -14.13
CA GLU A 52 -6.64 -13.19 -13.31
C GLU A 52 -6.42 -14.40 -14.22
N TRP A 53 -5.36 -15.15 -13.93
CA TRP A 53 -5.06 -16.43 -14.54
C TRP A 53 -4.96 -17.50 -13.46
N LEU A 54 -5.34 -18.72 -13.83
CA LEU A 54 -5.09 -19.93 -13.06
C LEU A 54 -3.93 -20.69 -13.69
N TYR A 55 -2.93 -21.01 -12.88
CA TYR A 55 -1.77 -21.81 -13.24
C TYR A 55 -2.08 -23.30 -13.10
N CYS A 56 -1.90 -24.02 -14.19
CA CYS A 56 -1.97 -25.47 -14.24
C CYS A 56 -0.56 -26.03 -14.02
N GLN A 57 -0.30 -26.55 -12.82
CA GLN A 57 1.01 -27.12 -12.47
C GLN A 57 1.40 -28.31 -13.36
N ASP A 58 0.42 -29.15 -13.73
CA ASP A 58 0.66 -30.36 -14.53
C ASP A 58 0.98 -30.07 -16.00
N CYS A 59 0.56 -28.91 -16.51
CA CYS A 59 0.73 -28.52 -17.91
C CYS A 59 1.62 -27.29 -18.12
N ASN A 60 2.11 -26.65 -17.05
CA ASN A 60 2.95 -25.45 -17.11
C ASN A 60 2.35 -24.30 -17.95
N GLU A 61 1.03 -24.15 -17.85
CA GLU A 61 0.24 -23.19 -18.62
C GLU A 61 -0.63 -22.32 -17.69
N LEU A 62 -0.93 -21.11 -18.13
CA LEU A 62 -1.83 -20.16 -17.48
C LEU A 62 -3.10 -19.98 -18.31
N ALA A 63 -4.26 -20.26 -17.71
CA ALA A 63 -5.56 -20.01 -18.34
C ALA A 63 -6.19 -18.74 -17.75
N ILE A 64 -6.67 -17.81 -18.57
CA ILE A 64 -7.41 -16.63 -18.08
C ILE A 64 -8.70 -17.11 -17.42
N THR A 65 -8.90 -16.77 -16.14
CA THR A 65 -10.14 -17.03 -15.41
C THR A 65 -11.05 -15.81 -15.40
N GLN A 66 -10.47 -14.61 -15.39
CA GLN A 66 -11.22 -13.37 -15.32
C GLN A 66 -10.50 -12.24 -16.06
N SER A 67 -11.26 -11.42 -16.77
CA SER A 67 -10.82 -10.11 -17.25
C SER A 67 -11.93 -9.09 -17.02
N ARG A 68 -11.60 -7.96 -16.39
CA ARG A 68 -12.55 -6.89 -16.08
C ARG A 68 -12.03 -5.57 -16.63
N LEU A 69 -12.80 -4.95 -17.53
CA LEU A 69 -12.52 -3.61 -18.02
C LEU A 69 -12.61 -2.60 -16.86
N ARG A 70 -11.59 -1.75 -16.73
CA ARG A 70 -11.60 -0.66 -15.75
C ARG A 70 -12.30 0.55 -16.37
N GLN A 71 -13.46 0.91 -15.82
CA GLN A 71 -14.27 2.03 -16.35
C GLN A 71 -13.61 3.39 -16.19
N ASN A 72 -12.79 3.53 -15.14
CA ASN A 72 -11.99 4.72 -14.93
C ASN A 72 -10.57 4.36 -15.36
N ASN A 73 -10.06 4.99 -16.42
CA ASN A 73 -8.64 4.95 -16.83
C ASN A 73 -7.73 5.63 -15.77
N VAL A 74 -8.02 5.40 -14.49
CA VAL A 74 -7.23 5.84 -13.35
C VAL A 74 -6.02 4.94 -13.33
N TYR A 75 -4.92 5.48 -13.82
CA TYR A 75 -3.63 4.85 -13.79
C TYR A 75 -3.15 4.72 -12.35
N PRO A 76 -2.38 3.67 -12.01
CA PRO A 76 -1.65 3.68 -10.77
C PRO A 76 -0.67 4.87 -10.83
N VAL A 77 -0.56 5.60 -9.74
CA VAL A 77 0.36 6.76 -9.64
C VAL A 77 1.82 6.28 -9.65
N TYR A 78 2.05 4.99 -9.36
CA TYR A 78 3.35 4.34 -9.23
C TYR A 78 3.32 2.94 -9.85
N GLY A 79 4.49 2.45 -10.31
CA GLY A 79 4.60 1.21 -11.09
C GLY A 79 4.37 1.43 -12.59
N GLN A 80 5.13 0.70 -13.42
CA GLN A 80 4.91 0.69 -14.86
C GLN A 80 3.67 -0.17 -15.20
N ARG A 81 2.93 0.24 -16.24
CA ARG A 81 1.84 -0.58 -16.79
C ARG A 81 2.41 -1.82 -17.43
N ILE A 82 1.69 -2.93 -17.31
CA ILE A 82 2.00 -4.12 -18.11
C ILE A 82 1.33 -3.95 -19.46
N LEU A 83 2.15 -3.71 -20.47
CA LEU A 83 1.71 -3.55 -21.85
C LEU A 83 1.55 -4.93 -22.48
N VAL A 84 0.42 -5.12 -23.15
CA VAL A 84 0.15 -6.31 -23.95
C VAL A 84 0.26 -5.95 -25.42
N ASP A 85 1.12 -6.67 -26.12
CA ASP A 85 1.31 -6.47 -27.55
C ASP A 85 0.13 -7.03 -28.38
N GLU A 86 0.22 -6.91 -29.70
CA GLU A 86 -0.83 -7.39 -30.61
C GLU A 86 -0.95 -8.92 -30.63
N GLN A 87 0.12 -9.63 -30.26
CA GLN A 87 0.22 -11.08 -30.19
C GLN A 87 -0.14 -11.62 -28.79
N LEU A 88 -0.57 -10.75 -27.87
CA LEU A 88 -0.87 -11.07 -26.48
C LEU A 88 0.34 -11.57 -25.68
N ASN A 89 1.54 -11.10 -26.02
CA ASN A 89 2.71 -11.28 -25.15
C ASN A 89 2.75 -10.18 -24.08
N LEU A 90 3.24 -10.54 -22.90
CA LEU A 90 3.35 -9.65 -21.75
C LEU A 90 4.70 -9.83 -21.07
N HIS A 91 5.40 -8.73 -20.85
CA HIS A 91 6.55 -8.68 -19.95
C HIS A 91 6.09 -8.41 -18.53
N LEU A 92 6.48 -9.27 -17.59
CA LEU A 92 6.19 -9.14 -16.17
C LEU A 92 7.49 -8.79 -15.45
N PRO A 93 7.79 -7.49 -15.25
CA PRO A 93 9.08 -7.05 -14.71
C PRO A 93 9.28 -7.48 -13.25
N ARG A 94 8.17 -7.70 -12.53
CA ARG A 94 8.19 -8.08 -11.12
C ARG A 94 6.94 -8.86 -10.72
N ILE A 95 7.13 -10.12 -10.36
CA ILE A 95 6.11 -11.03 -9.85
C ILE A 95 6.56 -11.52 -8.48
N ASN A 96 5.68 -11.43 -7.48
CA ASN A 96 5.91 -12.10 -6.20
C ASN A 96 5.44 -13.56 -6.27
N VAL A 97 6.35 -14.51 -6.07
CA VAL A 97 6.09 -15.95 -5.95
C VAL A 97 6.59 -16.38 -4.57
N GLU A 98 5.66 -16.67 -3.66
CA GLU A 98 5.96 -17.16 -2.30
C GLU A 98 6.95 -16.29 -1.51
N GLY A 99 6.85 -14.96 -1.66
CA GLY A 99 7.72 -14.02 -0.98
C GLY A 99 9.07 -13.76 -1.68
N SER A 100 9.37 -14.47 -2.75
CA SER A 100 10.51 -14.20 -3.64
C SER A 100 10.03 -13.44 -4.87
N PHE A 101 10.90 -12.62 -5.47
CA PHE A 101 10.56 -11.84 -6.66
C PHE A 101 11.25 -12.38 -7.89
N TYR A 102 10.53 -12.38 -9.01
CA TYR A 102 11.00 -12.85 -10.30
C TYR A 102 10.56 -11.89 -11.40
N GLN A 103 11.32 -11.89 -12.50
CA GLN A 103 10.82 -11.42 -13.79
C GLN A 103 10.39 -12.62 -14.65
N ALA A 104 9.40 -12.43 -15.51
CA ALA A 104 8.95 -13.46 -16.45
C ALA A 104 8.34 -12.86 -17.72
N GLU A 105 8.18 -13.70 -18.73
CA GLU A 105 7.44 -13.41 -19.95
C GLU A 105 6.21 -14.33 -20.03
N LEU A 106 5.07 -13.78 -20.46
CA LEU A 106 3.90 -14.54 -20.84
C LEU A 106 3.71 -14.46 -22.35
N ALA A 107 3.51 -15.60 -23.00
CA ALA A 107 3.20 -15.66 -24.43
C ALA A 107 1.91 -16.45 -24.66
N PHE A 108 0.97 -15.86 -25.40
CA PHE A 108 -0.29 -16.52 -25.73
C PHE A 108 -0.08 -17.66 -26.74
N MET A 109 -0.72 -18.80 -26.49
CA MET A 109 -0.69 -20.01 -27.30
C MET A 109 -2.08 -20.22 -27.94
N PRO A 110 -2.29 -19.78 -29.19
CA PRO A 110 -3.63 -19.77 -29.80
C PRO A 110 -4.27 -21.16 -29.93
N GLU A 111 -3.45 -22.20 -30.15
CA GLU A 111 -3.95 -23.57 -30.33
C GLU A 111 -4.54 -24.16 -29.05
N GLN A 112 -4.04 -23.74 -27.89
CA GLN A 112 -4.46 -24.22 -26.57
C GLN A 112 -5.35 -23.22 -25.84
N ASN A 113 -5.43 -21.98 -26.33
CA ASN A 113 -6.10 -20.87 -25.68
C ASN A 113 -5.59 -20.62 -24.23
N THR A 114 -4.27 -20.78 -24.06
CA THR A 114 -3.55 -20.60 -22.79
C THR A 114 -2.35 -19.68 -22.98
N PHE A 115 -1.66 -19.37 -21.89
CA PHE A 115 -0.42 -18.60 -21.87
C PHE A 115 0.71 -19.49 -21.36
N SER A 116 1.84 -19.49 -22.04
CA SER A 116 3.08 -20.08 -21.55
C SER A 116 3.86 -19.08 -20.71
N VAL A 117 4.43 -19.55 -19.61
CA VAL A 117 5.39 -18.78 -18.80
C VAL A 117 6.80 -19.13 -19.27
N SER A 118 7.61 -18.12 -19.57
CA SER A 118 9.01 -18.31 -19.93
C SER A 118 9.89 -17.26 -19.27
N ASN A 119 11.22 -17.45 -19.37
CA ASN A 119 12.22 -16.52 -18.84
C ASN A 119 12.03 -16.18 -17.35
N LEU A 120 11.61 -17.16 -16.54
CA LEU A 120 11.46 -16.97 -15.09
C LEU A 120 12.86 -16.83 -14.47
N GLN A 121 13.24 -15.60 -14.11
CA GLN A 121 14.54 -15.30 -13.53
C GLN A 121 14.36 -14.64 -12.16
N PRO A 122 15.11 -15.05 -11.12
CA PRO A 122 15.10 -14.37 -9.84
C PRO A 122 15.46 -12.89 -10.01
N LEU A 123 14.70 -12.01 -9.36
CA LEU A 123 15.00 -10.59 -9.31
C LEU A 123 15.79 -10.29 -8.04
N ASP A 124 16.99 -9.75 -8.18
CA ASP A 124 17.75 -9.23 -7.05
C ASP A 124 17.13 -7.90 -6.59
N GLU A 125 16.41 -7.93 -5.48
CA GLU A 125 15.85 -6.73 -4.87
C GLU A 125 16.86 -5.98 -3.98
N HIS A 126 18.14 -6.38 -3.96
CA HIS A 126 19.15 -5.67 -3.22
C HIS A 126 19.43 -4.31 -3.85
N ASN A 127 18.70 -3.30 -3.37
CA ASN A 127 18.99 -1.91 -3.62
C ASN A 127 19.55 -1.29 -2.33
N PRO A 128 20.82 -0.83 -2.30
CA PRO A 128 21.43 -0.29 -1.09
C PRO A 128 20.76 0.99 -0.60
N LEU A 129 19.97 1.66 -1.45
CA LEU A 129 19.20 2.84 -1.09
C LEU A 129 17.83 2.49 -0.50
N ARG A 130 17.36 1.23 -0.59
CA ARG A 130 16.09 0.82 0.03
C ARG A 130 16.20 0.96 1.56
N GLY A 131 15.30 1.75 2.15
CA GLY A 131 15.30 2.09 3.57
C GLY A 131 16.12 3.34 3.91
N GLU A 132 16.77 3.99 2.93
CA GLU A 132 17.50 5.24 3.16
C GLU A 132 16.54 6.33 3.67
N LEU A 133 16.91 6.95 4.78
CA LEU A 133 16.14 8.05 5.38
C LEU A 133 16.37 9.34 4.56
N LEU A 134 15.29 9.91 4.04
CA LEU A 134 15.33 11.12 3.23
C LEU A 134 15.12 12.38 4.07
N ALA A 135 14.15 12.36 4.98
CA ALA A 135 13.88 13.47 5.87
C ALA A 135 13.21 13.00 7.17
N THR A 136 13.33 13.83 8.21
CA THR A 136 12.70 13.66 9.52
C THR A 136 12.13 14.98 9.99
N ASN A 137 10.85 14.99 10.36
CA ASN A 137 10.17 16.15 10.92
C ASN A 137 9.59 15.79 12.28
N HIS A 138 9.89 16.58 13.30
CA HIS A 138 9.27 16.43 14.62
C HIS A 138 7.88 17.07 14.61
N GLU A 139 6.84 16.27 14.78
CA GLU A 139 5.44 16.70 14.78
C GLU A 139 5.00 17.23 16.15
N GLY A 140 5.65 16.76 17.21
CA GLY A 140 5.43 17.20 18.57
C GLY A 140 5.48 16.07 19.59
N THR A 141 5.29 16.45 20.85
CA THR A 141 5.31 15.54 21.99
C THR A 141 3.91 15.35 22.54
N TYR A 142 3.46 14.10 22.63
CA TYR A 142 2.25 13.70 23.33
C TYR A 142 2.58 13.33 24.77
N ARG A 143 2.08 14.13 25.70
CA ARG A 143 2.27 13.87 27.13
C ARG A 143 1.47 12.66 27.58
N GLN A 144 1.94 11.96 28.61
CA GLN A 144 1.23 10.86 29.27
C GLN A 144 -0.23 11.21 29.54
N SER A 145 -0.49 12.39 30.09
CA SER A 145 -1.85 12.86 30.41
C SER A 145 -2.74 13.00 29.18
N GLN A 146 -2.19 13.41 28.04
CA GLN A 146 -2.93 13.52 26.77
C GLN A 146 -3.23 12.13 26.20
N ILE A 147 -2.28 11.20 26.28
CA ILE A 147 -2.47 9.81 25.85
C ILE A 147 -3.56 9.14 26.68
N ILE A 148 -3.53 9.32 28.00
CA ILE A 148 -4.57 8.81 28.92
C ILE A 148 -5.95 9.38 28.57
N GLN A 149 -6.03 10.69 28.25
CA GLN A 149 -7.28 11.31 27.80
C GLN A 149 -7.79 10.72 26.48
N LEU A 150 -6.91 10.45 25.51
CA LEU A 150 -7.28 9.82 24.23
C LEU A 150 -7.82 8.40 24.43
N ILE A 151 -7.18 7.60 25.29
CA ILE A 151 -7.64 6.24 25.62
C ILE A 151 -9.01 6.28 26.30
N ALA A 152 -9.20 7.21 27.26
CA ALA A 152 -10.48 7.37 27.95
C ALA A 152 -11.60 7.79 26.99
N PHE A 153 -11.31 8.73 26.08
CA PHE A 153 -12.26 9.16 25.05
C PHE A 153 -12.64 8.01 24.11
N TYR A 154 -11.65 7.27 23.61
CA TYR A 154 -11.89 6.11 22.75
C TYR A 154 -12.72 5.03 23.45
N SER A 155 -12.40 4.74 24.72
CA SER A 155 -13.12 3.77 25.56
C SER A 155 -14.60 4.15 25.69
N LEU A 156 -14.87 5.43 25.97
CA LEU A 156 -16.23 5.95 26.13
C LEU A 156 -17.01 5.95 24.81
N GLN A 157 -16.37 6.31 23.68
CA GLN A 157 -17.02 6.32 22.38
C GLN A 157 -17.38 4.92 21.87
N ASN A 158 -16.54 3.93 22.13
CA ASN A 158 -16.71 2.57 21.60
C ASN A 158 -17.35 1.61 22.61
N GLY A 159 -17.66 2.08 23.83
CA GLY A 159 -18.22 1.24 24.89
C GLY A 159 -17.29 0.11 25.34
N VAL A 160 -15.98 0.31 25.20
CA VAL A 160 -14.94 -0.66 25.58
C VAL A 160 -14.22 -0.18 26.82
N SER A 161 -13.78 -1.12 27.66
CA SER A 161 -12.90 -0.80 28.79
C SER A 161 -11.47 -1.13 28.40
N ILE A 162 -10.63 -0.10 28.24
CA ILE A 162 -9.21 -0.25 27.99
C ILE A 162 -8.44 0.10 29.27
N ASP A 163 -7.83 -0.91 29.89
CA ASP A 163 -6.95 -0.72 31.05
C ASP A 163 -5.50 -0.55 30.58
N LEU A 164 -5.21 0.62 30.01
CA LEU A 164 -3.87 1.01 29.60
C LEU A 164 -3.52 2.36 30.22
N GLN A 165 -2.29 2.47 30.73
CA GLN A 165 -1.74 3.73 31.22
C GLN A 165 -0.45 4.05 30.47
N ALA A 166 -0.32 5.29 30.03
CA ALA A 166 0.91 5.77 29.39
C ALA A 166 2.01 5.92 30.44
N ALA A 167 3.10 5.18 30.30
CA ALA A 167 4.25 5.23 31.20
C ALA A 167 5.27 6.33 30.84
N ASN A 168 5.22 6.84 29.61
CA ASN A 168 6.18 7.80 29.06
C ASN A 168 5.46 8.85 28.21
N ASP A 169 6.02 10.05 28.12
CA ASP A 169 5.66 10.98 27.04
C ASP A 169 6.22 10.42 25.73
N VAL A 170 5.60 10.77 24.59
CA VAL A 170 5.94 10.21 23.29
C VAL A 170 6.23 11.34 22.30
N ASP A 171 7.45 11.39 21.79
CA ASP A 171 7.81 12.24 20.67
C ASP A 171 7.41 11.58 19.36
N VAL A 172 6.78 12.34 18.48
CA VAL A 172 6.23 11.84 17.22
C VAL A 172 6.94 12.51 16.06
N PHE A 173 7.39 11.70 15.12
CA PHE A 173 8.11 12.13 13.93
C PHE A 173 7.41 11.62 12.68
N THR A 174 7.28 12.48 11.68
CA THR A 174 7.06 12.03 10.31
C THR A 174 8.42 11.83 9.66
N ILE A 175 8.61 10.69 9.03
CA ILE A 175 9.80 10.42 8.22
C ILE A 175 9.41 10.24 6.74
N SER A 176 10.33 10.56 5.86
CA SER A 176 10.31 10.07 4.48
C SER A 176 11.54 9.22 4.24
N TYR A 177 11.40 8.15 3.46
CA TYR A 177 12.45 7.19 3.19
C TYR A 177 12.31 6.62 1.78
N GLN A 178 13.41 6.09 1.24
CA GLN A 178 13.41 5.41 -0.04
C GLN A 178 12.88 3.98 0.09
N THR A 179 12.00 3.58 -0.82
CA THR A 179 11.54 2.20 -0.96
C THR A 179 11.46 1.82 -2.43
N LEU A 180 11.00 0.60 -2.72
CA LEU A 180 10.74 0.14 -4.08
C LEU A 180 9.25 0.20 -4.35
N ASP A 181 8.89 0.74 -5.52
CA ASP A 181 7.53 0.68 -6.03
C ASP A 181 7.19 -0.76 -6.50
N PRO A 182 5.95 -1.01 -6.95
CA PRO A 182 5.59 -2.32 -7.46
C PRO A 182 6.39 -2.79 -8.68
N GLY A 183 6.89 -1.88 -9.51
CA GLY A 183 7.77 -2.16 -10.65
C GLY A 183 9.23 -2.40 -10.26
N GLY A 184 9.61 -2.14 -9.00
CA GLY A 184 10.98 -2.30 -8.52
C GLY A 184 11.82 -1.03 -8.61
N GLU A 185 11.22 0.11 -8.99
CA GLU A 185 11.92 1.39 -9.09
C GLU A 185 11.98 2.09 -7.73
N LEU A 186 13.04 2.87 -7.49
CA LEU A 186 13.16 3.66 -6.27
C LEU A 186 12.09 4.76 -6.22
N THR A 187 11.36 4.80 -5.11
CA THR A 187 10.31 5.79 -4.87
C THR A 187 10.29 6.21 -3.39
N PRO A 188 10.03 7.49 -3.08
CA PRO A 188 9.87 7.93 -1.71
C PRO A 188 8.55 7.43 -1.11
N ALA A 189 8.61 6.98 0.14
CA ALA A 189 7.47 6.71 1.00
C ALA A 189 7.56 7.52 2.30
N SER A 190 6.48 7.57 3.06
CA SER A 190 6.44 8.20 4.38
C SER A 190 5.93 7.25 5.45
N ALA A 191 6.34 7.51 6.69
CA ALA A 191 5.88 6.78 7.87
C ALA A 191 5.85 7.70 9.10
N LEU A 192 5.10 7.27 10.11
CA LEU A 192 5.07 7.86 11.44
C LEU A 192 5.92 7.01 12.38
N ILE A 193 6.79 7.65 13.15
CA ILE A 193 7.57 7.00 14.22
C ILE A 193 7.22 7.68 15.54
N ALA A 194 6.94 6.86 16.55
CA ALA A 194 6.65 7.29 17.90
C ALA A 194 7.77 6.79 18.83
N PHE A 195 8.48 7.71 19.47
CA PHE A 195 9.56 7.41 20.41
C PHE A 195 9.12 7.73 21.84
N PRO A 196 9.09 6.75 22.76
CA PRO A 196 8.90 7.03 24.17
C PRO A 196 10.12 7.80 24.71
N THR A 197 9.87 8.83 25.50
CA THR A 197 10.90 9.65 26.13
C THR A 197 11.23 9.16 27.53
N GLY A 198 12.43 9.50 28.04
CA GLY A 198 12.85 9.11 29.39
C GLY A 198 13.06 7.60 29.56
N LEU A 199 13.47 6.91 28.49
CA LEU A 199 13.82 5.50 28.53
C LEU A 199 15.29 5.33 28.94
N ASP A 200 15.53 4.56 29.99
CA ASP A 200 16.89 4.21 30.45
C ASP A 200 17.36 2.86 29.91
N THR A 201 16.51 2.16 29.15
CA THR A 201 16.79 0.83 28.60
C THR A 201 16.36 0.73 27.13
N PRO A 202 17.00 -0.17 26.34
CA PRO A 202 16.57 -0.45 24.98
C PRO A 202 15.10 -0.87 24.96
N SER A 203 14.32 -0.26 24.08
CA SER A 203 12.91 -0.58 23.90
C SER A 203 12.68 -1.40 22.63
N PRO A 204 11.68 -2.30 22.62
CA PRO A 204 11.33 -3.05 21.42
C PRO A 204 10.82 -2.12 20.31
N LEU A 205 11.17 -2.44 19.07
CA LEU A 205 10.57 -1.81 17.89
C LEU A 205 9.27 -2.55 17.54
N VAL A 206 8.16 -1.84 17.51
CA VAL A 206 6.87 -2.36 17.04
C VAL A 206 6.52 -1.71 15.72
N ALA A 207 6.33 -2.51 14.68
CA ALA A 207 5.83 -2.06 13.39
C ALA A 207 4.32 -2.30 13.31
N TYR A 208 3.55 -1.25 13.05
CA TYR A 208 2.10 -1.31 12.89
C TYR A 208 1.70 -0.91 11.48
N GLN A 209 1.00 -1.79 10.76
CA GLN A 209 0.38 -1.47 9.48
C GLN A 209 -1.07 -1.03 9.70
N HIS A 210 -1.43 0.15 9.21
CA HIS A 210 -2.81 0.64 9.30
C HIS A 210 -3.74 -0.12 8.36
N GLY A 211 -5.03 -0.18 8.72
CA GLY A 211 -6.08 -0.68 7.83
C GLY A 211 -6.40 0.30 6.71
N THR A 212 -7.20 -0.14 5.74
CA THR A 212 -7.73 0.74 4.69
C THR A 212 -8.72 1.73 5.31
N LEU A 213 -8.45 3.02 5.17
CA LEU A 213 -9.42 4.08 5.42
C LEU A 213 -10.28 4.19 4.15
N VAL A 214 -11.57 3.92 4.26
CA VAL A 214 -12.55 3.96 3.14
C VAL A 214 -13.44 5.19 3.29
#